data_AF-A0A4Q3UB85-F1
#
_entry.id   AF-A0A4Q3UB85-F1
#
_cell.length_a   1.000
_cell.length_b   1.000
_cell.length_c   1.000
_cell.angle_alpha   90.00
_cell.angle_beta   90.00
_cell.angle_gamma   90.00
#
_symmetry.space_group_name_H-M   'P 1'
#
loop_
_entity.id
_entity.type
_entity.pdbx_description
1 polymer ?
#
loop_
_entity_poly.entity_id
_entity_poly.type
_entity_poly.pdbx_seq_one_letter_code
_entity_poly.pdbx_strand_id
1 'polypeptide(L)'
;MLYLLRSLSMFNRKIATACLLVASLATSFGIQRALEARQASPSSASTSPLDDRVVDVDVEGSEEGRHALESAAARTREFQRNALEGQAQIAAPLLLAVTPVTRAQPERHDKATVVAVERNVVEMLAAQGLYNAEATREKQFDAFLTSPKKLAVLEDALKDETFARSSFGKFQAEARYFASQALQKAARAGDDEPLLRAVNAIGREAHAGLSEGRKQDLEELLLGWARSKSPEFFENPSSDLPATLGFDQTLPADVRSIYKDSVYMALYRKIGMDRAQQTVDRLFVT
;
A
#
# COMPACT_ATOMS: atom_id res chain seq x y z
N MET A 1 28.85 11.96 -14.25
CA MET A 1 27.81 12.98 -14.55
C MET A 1 26.40 12.39 -14.71
N LEU A 2 26.22 11.19 -15.27
CA LEU A 2 24.89 10.55 -15.44
C LEU A 2 24.20 10.06 -14.14
N TYR A 3 24.95 9.82 -13.06
CA TYR A 3 24.37 9.39 -11.76
C TYR A 3 23.70 10.53 -10.98
N LEU A 4 24.17 11.77 -11.12
CA LEU A 4 23.58 12.94 -10.45
C LEU A 4 22.21 13.31 -11.03
N LEU A 5 22.01 13.12 -12.33
CA LEU A 5 20.74 13.41 -13.02
C LEU A 5 19.62 12.43 -12.63
N ARG A 6 19.93 11.16 -12.32
CA ARG A 6 18.94 10.18 -11.82
C ARG A 6 18.53 10.42 -10.36
N SER A 7 19.45 10.88 -9.51
CA SER A 7 19.16 11.21 -8.11
C SER A 7 18.26 12.46 -8.00
N LEU A 8 18.55 13.50 -8.80
CA LEU A 8 17.72 14.72 -8.90
C LEU A 8 16.30 14.41 -9.43
N SER A 9 16.16 13.45 -10.34
CA SER A 9 14.87 12.99 -10.86
C SER A 9 13.98 12.33 -9.80
N MET A 10 14.56 11.53 -8.89
CA MET A 10 13.79 10.89 -7.81
C MET A 10 13.45 11.87 -6.69
N PHE A 11 14.33 12.83 -6.40
CA PHE A 11 14.09 13.85 -5.39
C PHE A 11 12.95 14.80 -5.80
N ASN A 12 12.93 15.23 -7.06
CA ASN A 12 11.84 16.07 -7.59
C ASN A 12 10.49 15.35 -7.65
N ARG A 13 10.48 14.02 -7.87
CA ARG A 13 9.25 13.23 -7.79
C ARG A 13 8.71 13.15 -6.35
N LYS A 14 9.58 12.99 -5.36
CA LYS A 14 9.15 12.96 -3.95
C LYS A 14 8.58 14.30 -3.48
N ILE A 15 9.17 15.42 -3.91
CA ILE A 15 8.65 16.77 -3.61
C ILE A 15 7.31 17.02 -4.32
N ALA A 16 7.19 16.64 -5.60
CA ALA A 16 5.94 16.79 -6.34
C ALA A 16 4.79 15.97 -5.71
N THR A 17 5.06 14.73 -5.26
CA THR A 17 4.08 13.91 -4.55
C THR A 17 3.70 14.50 -3.19
N ALA A 18 4.66 15.08 -2.46
CA ALA A 18 4.39 15.75 -1.19
C ALA A 18 3.52 17.02 -1.38
N CYS A 19 3.78 17.82 -2.41
CA CYS A 19 2.97 19.00 -2.73
C CYS A 19 1.53 18.63 -3.15
N LEU A 20 1.35 17.55 -3.90
CA LEU A 20 0.03 17.03 -4.29
C LEU A 20 -0.76 16.50 -3.07
N LEU A 21 -0.09 15.83 -2.14
CA LEU A 21 -0.70 15.38 -0.87
C LEU A 21 -1.16 16.56 0.00
N VAL A 22 -0.34 17.61 0.10
CA VAL A 22 -0.70 18.83 0.87
C VAL A 22 -1.88 19.56 0.22
N ALA A 23 -1.93 19.66 -1.10
CA ALA A 23 -3.05 20.26 -1.81
C ALA A 23 -4.36 19.45 -1.64
N SER A 24 -4.27 18.11 -1.71
CA SER A 24 -5.41 17.22 -1.46
C SER A 24 -5.95 17.36 -0.03
N LEU A 25 -5.06 17.40 0.97
CA LEU A 25 -5.43 17.58 2.37
C LEU A 25 -6.08 18.94 2.65
N ALA A 26 -5.58 20.02 2.03
CA ALA A 26 -6.18 21.35 2.14
C ALA A 26 -7.62 21.38 1.58
N THR A 27 -7.88 20.61 0.53
CA THR A 27 -9.19 20.54 -0.12
C THR A 27 -10.17 19.72 0.73
N SER A 28 -9.70 18.59 1.28
CA SER A 28 -10.48 17.77 2.21
C SER A 28 -10.80 18.51 3.51
N PHE A 29 -9.86 19.28 4.06
CA PHE A 29 -10.11 20.09 5.27
C PHE A 29 -11.13 21.22 5.04
N GLY A 30 -11.12 21.84 3.86
CA GLY A 30 -12.12 22.84 3.48
C GLY A 30 -13.53 22.26 3.39
N ILE A 31 -13.66 21.05 2.83
CA ILE A 31 -14.94 20.34 2.71
C ILE A 31 -15.45 19.86 4.08
N GLN A 32 -14.55 19.33 4.93
CA GLN A 32 -14.89 18.86 6.28
C GLN A 32 -15.41 20.01 7.16
N ARG A 33 -14.74 21.18 7.14
CA ARG A 33 -15.20 22.36 7.89
C ARG A 33 -16.53 22.92 7.40
N ALA A 34 -16.80 22.87 6.09
CA ALA A 34 -18.08 23.28 5.53
C ALA A 34 -19.23 22.34 5.94
N LEU A 35 -18.93 21.06 6.17
CA LEU A 35 -19.88 20.05 6.67
C LEU A 35 -20.10 20.17 8.19
N GLU A 36 -19.05 20.42 8.97
CA GLU A 36 -19.13 20.64 10.42
C GLU A 36 -19.90 21.92 10.76
N ALA A 37 -19.69 23.00 9.99
CA ALA A 37 -20.46 24.24 10.13
C ALA A 37 -21.97 24.06 9.83
N ARG A 38 -22.34 23.01 9.09
CA ARG A 38 -23.75 22.62 8.85
C ARG A 38 -24.35 21.74 9.94
N GLN A 39 -23.52 21.02 10.70
CA GLN A 39 -23.99 20.08 11.74
C GLN A 39 -24.10 20.72 13.13
N ALA A 40 -23.51 21.90 13.34
CA ALA A 40 -23.49 22.60 14.63
C ALA A 40 -24.73 23.49 14.92
N SER A 41 -25.88 23.28 14.28
CA SER A 41 -27.15 23.91 14.70
C SER A 41 -27.90 23.02 15.69
N PRO A 42 -27.97 23.37 16.99
CA PRO A 42 -28.59 22.52 17.99
C PRO A 42 -30.10 22.73 18.05
N SER A 43 -30.87 21.64 18.08
CA SER A 43 -32.23 21.64 18.62
C SER A 43 -32.16 21.25 20.10
N SER A 44 -32.56 22.17 20.98
CA SER A 44 -32.84 21.88 22.38
C SER A 44 -34.18 22.50 22.74
N ALA A 45 -35.16 21.64 23.05
CA ALA A 45 -36.41 22.03 23.64
C ALA A 45 -36.27 22.09 25.17
N SER A 46 -36.56 23.25 25.76
CA SER A 46 -36.99 23.37 27.15
C SER A 46 -37.98 24.54 27.26
N THR A 47 -38.90 24.42 28.20
CA THR A 47 -40.21 25.07 28.36
C THR A 47 -40.22 26.56 28.72
N SER A 48 -41.12 27.30 28.04
CA SER A 48 -41.98 28.41 28.54
C SER A 48 -41.42 29.85 28.69
N PRO A 49 -42.28 30.91 28.73
CA PRO A 49 -42.53 31.77 27.56
C PRO A 49 -42.31 33.27 27.84
N LEU A 50 -42.07 34.08 26.80
CA LEU A 50 -42.54 35.47 26.58
C LEU A 50 -41.76 36.16 25.45
N ASP A 51 -42.50 36.94 24.67
CA ASP A 51 -42.09 37.99 23.71
C ASP A 51 -41.41 37.62 22.37
N ASP A 52 -42.28 37.39 21.39
CA ASP A 52 -42.50 38.30 20.25
C ASP A 52 -41.27 38.95 19.59
N ARG A 53 -40.74 38.27 18.56
CA ARG A 53 -40.30 38.83 17.27
C ARG A 53 -39.86 37.72 16.33
N VAL A 54 -40.78 37.30 15.46
CA VAL A 54 -40.50 36.46 14.30
C VAL A 54 -39.69 37.28 13.30
N VAL A 55 -38.41 36.94 13.12
CA VAL A 55 -37.69 37.26 11.89
C VAL A 55 -37.74 35.99 11.05
N ASP A 56 -38.75 35.91 10.18
CA ASP A 56 -38.76 34.96 9.08
C ASP A 56 -37.60 35.34 8.14
N VAL A 57 -36.49 34.63 8.27
CA VAL A 57 -35.49 34.60 7.20
C VAL A 57 -35.96 33.56 6.21
N ASP A 58 -36.84 33.98 5.31
CA ASP A 58 -37.05 33.30 4.03
C ASP A 58 -35.69 33.28 3.31
N VAL A 59 -34.99 32.14 3.40
CA VAL A 59 -33.94 31.82 2.44
C VAL A 59 -34.65 31.42 1.15
N GLU A 60 -35.23 32.42 0.47
CA GLU A 60 -35.59 32.32 -0.93
C GLU A 60 -34.32 31.90 -1.68
N GLY A 61 -34.29 30.62 -2.07
CA GLY A 61 -33.30 30.10 -2.99
C GLY A 61 -33.50 30.78 -4.33
N SER A 62 -32.81 31.90 -4.54
CA SER A 62 -32.79 32.58 -5.83
C SER A 62 -32.39 31.57 -6.91
N GLU A 63 -33.08 31.59 -8.04
CA GLU A 63 -32.77 30.70 -9.17
C GLU A 63 -31.30 30.85 -9.60
N GLU A 64 -30.69 32.02 -9.38
CA GLU A 64 -29.27 32.28 -9.60
C GLU A 64 -28.36 31.44 -8.68
N GLY A 65 -28.72 31.23 -7.42
CA GLY A 65 -27.98 30.37 -6.49
C GLY A 65 -28.07 28.89 -6.86
N ARG A 66 -29.24 28.45 -7.34
CA ARG A 66 -29.43 27.08 -7.88
C ARG A 66 -28.65 26.88 -9.19
N HIS A 67 -28.71 27.83 -10.11
CA HIS A 67 -27.95 27.79 -11.36
C HIS A 67 -26.43 27.82 -11.12
N ALA A 68 -25.94 28.60 -10.15
CA ALA A 68 -24.53 28.62 -9.81
C ALA A 68 -24.04 27.28 -9.25
N LEU A 69 -24.86 26.62 -8.41
CA LEU A 69 -24.56 25.28 -7.88
C LEU A 69 -24.60 24.20 -8.95
N GLU A 70 -25.58 24.21 -9.84
CA GLU A 70 -25.66 23.28 -10.98
C GLU A 70 -24.50 23.49 -11.95
N SER A 71 -24.12 24.75 -12.21
CA SER A 71 -22.97 25.11 -13.04
C SER A 71 -21.64 24.65 -12.42
N ALA A 72 -21.49 24.74 -11.10
CA ALA A 72 -20.32 24.23 -10.39
C ALA A 72 -20.26 22.68 -10.42
N ALA A 73 -21.41 22.03 -10.24
CA ALA A 73 -21.52 20.57 -10.31
C ALA A 73 -21.28 20.04 -11.74
N ALA A 74 -21.72 20.75 -12.77
CA ALA A 74 -21.47 20.44 -14.17
C ALA A 74 -19.98 20.57 -14.52
N ARG A 75 -19.35 21.68 -14.11
CA ARG A 75 -17.90 21.89 -14.29
C ARG A 75 -17.06 20.83 -13.58
N THR A 76 -17.49 20.39 -12.39
CA THR A 76 -16.81 19.30 -11.66
C THR A 76 -16.94 17.97 -12.40
N ARG A 77 -18.13 17.64 -12.94
CA ARG A 77 -18.35 16.44 -13.76
C ARG A 77 -17.55 16.46 -15.05
N GLU A 78 -17.47 17.61 -15.70
CA GLU A 78 -16.69 17.80 -16.93
C GLU A 78 -15.19 17.67 -16.68
N PHE A 79 -14.67 18.25 -15.59
CA PHE A 79 -13.29 18.06 -15.17
C PHE A 79 -12.98 16.59 -14.86
N GLN A 80 -13.88 15.89 -14.16
CA GLN A 80 -13.75 14.45 -13.90
C GLN A 80 -13.76 13.63 -15.19
N ARG A 81 -14.62 13.97 -16.15
CA ARG A 81 -14.69 13.29 -17.45
C ARG A 81 -13.43 13.51 -18.27
N ASN A 82 -12.96 14.76 -18.38
CA ASN A 82 -11.74 15.08 -19.11
C ASN A 82 -10.49 14.46 -18.44
N ALA A 83 -10.46 14.38 -17.11
CA ALA A 83 -9.43 13.66 -16.39
C ALA A 83 -9.47 12.15 -16.69
N LEU A 84 -10.64 11.53 -16.68
CA LEU A 84 -10.81 10.10 -17.02
C LEU A 84 -10.44 9.82 -18.49
N GLU A 85 -10.81 10.70 -19.43
CA GLU A 85 -10.51 10.55 -20.85
C GLU A 85 -9.00 10.74 -21.13
N GLY A 86 -8.35 11.73 -20.51
CA GLY A 86 -6.90 11.90 -20.58
C GLY A 86 -6.15 10.72 -19.93
N GLN A 87 -6.71 10.12 -18.88
CA GLN A 87 -6.15 8.96 -18.20
C GLN A 87 -6.31 7.66 -19.02
N ALA A 88 -7.44 7.49 -19.71
CA ALA A 88 -7.65 6.35 -20.61
C ALA A 88 -6.63 6.33 -21.76
N GLN A 89 -6.23 7.51 -22.27
CA GLN A 89 -5.20 7.63 -23.31
C GLN A 89 -3.79 7.24 -22.84
N ILE A 90 -3.49 7.32 -21.53
CA ILE A 90 -2.19 6.92 -20.94
C ILE A 90 -2.20 5.43 -20.54
N ALA A 91 -3.32 4.89 -20.07
CA ALA A 91 -3.44 3.50 -19.65
C ALA A 91 -3.57 2.53 -20.84
N ALA A 92 -4.19 2.94 -21.94
CA ALA A 92 -4.41 2.08 -23.12
C ALA A 92 -3.10 1.54 -23.75
N PRO A 93 -2.03 2.34 -23.94
CA PRO A 93 -0.75 1.83 -24.43
C PRO A 93 -0.09 0.81 -23.49
N LEU A 94 -0.28 0.93 -22.16
CA LEU A 94 0.28 0.00 -21.18
C LEU A 94 -0.45 -1.35 -21.18
N LEU A 95 -1.77 -1.34 -21.38
CA LEU A 95 -2.59 -2.55 -21.51
C LEU A 95 -2.42 -3.24 -22.87
N LEU A 96 -2.22 -2.48 -23.96
CA LEU A 96 -1.97 -3.02 -25.30
C LEU A 96 -0.55 -3.59 -25.47
N ALA A 97 0.40 -3.22 -24.62
CA ALA A 97 1.75 -3.78 -24.60
C ALA A 97 1.83 -5.15 -23.89
N VAL A 98 0.71 -5.66 -23.37
CA VAL A 98 0.63 -7.01 -22.76
C VAL A 98 0.52 -8.04 -23.88
N THR A 99 1.62 -8.30 -24.58
CA THR A 99 1.76 -9.60 -25.25
C THR A 99 1.93 -10.64 -24.16
N PRO A 100 1.05 -11.65 -24.02
CA PRO A 100 1.25 -12.72 -23.05
C PRO A 100 2.61 -13.34 -23.32
N VAL A 101 3.52 -13.18 -22.36
CA VAL A 101 4.87 -13.69 -22.47
C VAL A 101 4.76 -15.22 -22.46
N THR A 102 4.80 -15.81 -23.64
CA THR A 102 4.79 -17.28 -23.82
C THR A 102 6.21 -17.76 -23.56
N ARG A 103 6.67 -17.63 -22.32
CA ARG A 103 7.92 -18.24 -21.86
C ARG A 103 7.58 -19.55 -21.18
N ALA A 104 8.48 -20.52 -21.28
CA ALA A 104 8.40 -21.76 -20.52
C ALA A 104 8.29 -21.41 -19.03
N GLN A 105 7.08 -21.44 -18.50
CA GLN A 105 6.82 -21.26 -17.07
C GLN A 105 7.23 -22.55 -16.37
N PRO A 106 7.87 -22.50 -15.20
CA PRO A 106 7.99 -23.69 -14.37
C PRO A 106 6.58 -24.16 -14.02
N GLU A 107 6.31 -25.47 -14.13
CA GLU A 107 4.98 -26.10 -14.04
C GLU A 107 4.25 -25.95 -12.68
N ARG A 108 4.67 -25.03 -11.80
CA ARG A 108 4.13 -24.87 -10.45
C ARG A 108 2.72 -24.28 -10.41
N HIS A 109 2.38 -23.42 -11.38
CA HIS A 109 1.09 -22.73 -11.43
C HIS A 109 0.46 -22.89 -12.81
N ASP A 110 -0.87 -22.96 -12.85
CA ASP A 110 -1.56 -22.93 -14.13
C ASP A 110 -1.35 -21.56 -14.81
N LYS A 111 -1.13 -21.59 -16.13
CA LYS A 111 -0.82 -20.39 -16.91
C LYS A 111 -1.90 -19.32 -16.78
N ALA A 112 -3.16 -19.70 -16.63
CA ALA A 112 -4.28 -18.77 -16.52
C ALA A 112 -4.21 -17.96 -15.21
N THR A 113 -3.86 -18.61 -14.09
CA THR A 113 -3.64 -17.94 -12.80
C THR A 113 -2.47 -16.96 -12.87
N VAL A 114 -1.34 -17.36 -13.47
CA VAL A 114 -0.16 -16.48 -13.62
C VAL A 114 -0.50 -15.25 -14.46
N VAL A 115 -1.18 -15.43 -15.60
CA VAL A 115 -1.64 -14.33 -16.47
C VAL A 115 -2.64 -13.42 -15.75
N ALA A 116 -3.52 -13.98 -14.92
CA ALA A 116 -4.44 -13.18 -14.11
C ALA A 116 -3.67 -12.29 -13.12
N VAL A 117 -2.68 -12.84 -12.41
CA VAL A 117 -1.84 -12.07 -11.49
C VAL A 117 -1.01 -11.01 -12.22
N GLU A 118 -0.41 -11.35 -13.37
CA GLU A 118 0.31 -10.40 -14.21
C GLU A 118 -0.59 -9.23 -14.63
N ARG A 119 -1.82 -9.52 -15.05
CA ARG A 119 -2.81 -8.49 -15.38
C ARG A 119 -3.13 -7.60 -14.17
N ASN A 120 -3.37 -8.18 -13.00
CA ASN A 120 -3.59 -7.41 -11.77
C ASN A 120 -2.38 -6.49 -11.48
N VAL A 121 -1.14 -6.97 -11.66
CA VAL A 121 0.10 -6.17 -11.50
C VAL A 121 0.16 -5.01 -12.49
N VAL A 122 -0.09 -5.27 -13.77
CA VAL A 122 -0.11 -4.22 -14.81
C VAL A 122 -1.19 -3.18 -14.54
N GLU A 123 -2.38 -3.60 -14.09
CA GLU A 123 -3.46 -2.69 -13.71
C GLU A 123 -3.07 -1.82 -12.51
N MET A 124 -2.39 -2.38 -11.50
CA MET A 124 -1.86 -1.60 -10.37
C MET A 124 -0.78 -0.59 -10.79
N LEU A 125 0.05 -0.94 -11.78
CA LEU A 125 1.05 -0.01 -12.35
C LEU A 125 0.41 1.09 -13.17
N ALA A 126 -0.56 0.74 -14.02
CA ALA A 126 -1.29 1.71 -14.83
C ALA A 126 -2.11 2.68 -13.96
N ALA A 127 -2.52 2.24 -12.77
CA ALA A 127 -3.19 3.09 -11.80
C ALA A 127 -2.25 4.13 -11.15
N GLN A 128 -0.93 4.00 -11.29
CA GLN A 128 0.02 4.92 -10.68
C GLN A 128 -0.11 6.33 -11.29
N GLY A 129 -0.41 7.32 -10.44
CA GLY A 129 -0.62 8.71 -10.86
C GLY A 129 -2.06 9.06 -11.23
N LEU A 130 -3.00 8.11 -11.11
CA LEU A 130 -4.43 8.41 -11.17
C LEU A 130 -4.92 9.02 -9.85
N TYR A 131 -5.93 9.90 -9.93
CA TYR A 131 -6.57 10.47 -8.73
C TYR A 131 -7.16 9.39 -7.81
N ASN A 132 -7.60 8.27 -8.38
CA ASN A 132 -8.17 7.12 -7.67
C ASN A 132 -7.21 5.91 -7.56
N ALA A 133 -5.89 6.14 -7.70
CA ALA A 133 -4.88 5.09 -7.70
C ALA A 133 -4.96 4.15 -6.48
N GLU A 134 -5.28 4.70 -5.32
CA GLU A 134 -5.41 3.94 -4.07
C GLU A 134 -6.61 2.99 -4.12
N ALA A 135 -7.81 3.49 -4.46
CA ALA A 135 -9.01 2.67 -4.58
C ALA A 135 -8.85 1.56 -5.65
N THR A 136 -8.21 1.89 -6.77
CA THR A 136 -7.92 0.88 -7.81
C THR A 136 -6.97 -0.19 -7.29
N ARG A 137 -5.86 0.17 -6.65
CA ARG A 137 -4.92 -0.81 -6.08
C ARG A 137 -5.57 -1.66 -5.00
N GLU A 138 -6.38 -1.06 -4.14
CA GLU A 138 -7.07 -1.75 -3.07
C GLU A 138 -7.98 -2.86 -3.61
N LYS A 139 -8.76 -2.55 -4.66
CA LYS A 139 -9.56 -3.54 -5.38
C LYS A 139 -8.72 -4.69 -5.93
N GLN A 140 -7.52 -4.42 -6.46
CA GLN A 140 -6.64 -5.49 -6.97
C GLN A 140 -6.06 -6.33 -5.83
N PHE A 141 -5.72 -5.73 -4.69
CA PHE A 141 -5.31 -6.48 -3.51
C PHE A 141 -6.42 -7.39 -3.00
N ASP A 142 -7.67 -6.91 -2.92
CA ASP A 142 -8.81 -7.75 -2.54
C ASP A 142 -9.02 -8.92 -3.51
N ALA A 143 -8.79 -8.68 -4.80
CA ALA A 143 -8.85 -9.73 -5.81
C ALA A 143 -7.74 -10.80 -5.65
N PHE A 144 -6.62 -10.50 -5.00
CA PHE A 144 -5.62 -11.51 -4.61
C PHE A 144 -6.06 -12.30 -3.38
N LEU A 145 -6.54 -11.60 -2.35
CA LEU A 145 -6.93 -12.23 -1.08
C LEU A 145 -8.12 -13.18 -1.20
N THR A 146 -9.00 -12.94 -2.17
CA THR A 146 -10.14 -13.81 -2.47
C THR A 146 -9.75 -15.10 -3.22
N SER A 147 -8.49 -15.27 -3.61
CA SER A 147 -8.02 -16.44 -4.37
C SER A 147 -6.70 -16.99 -3.82
N PRO A 148 -6.72 -18.14 -3.10
CA PRO A 148 -5.51 -18.78 -2.59
C PRO A 148 -4.47 -19.07 -3.67
N LYS A 149 -4.93 -19.39 -4.90
CA LYS A 149 -4.03 -19.64 -6.05
C LYS A 149 -3.26 -18.39 -6.46
N LYS A 150 -3.91 -17.22 -6.49
CA LYS A 150 -3.23 -15.96 -6.81
C LYS A 150 -2.22 -15.57 -5.72
N LEU A 151 -2.59 -15.79 -4.46
CA LEU A 151 -1.70 -15.55 -3.34
C LEU A 151 -0.46 -16.44 -3.41
N ALA A 152 -0.61 -17.71 -3.78
CA ALA A 152 0.51 -18.63 -4.01
C ALA A 152 1.44 -18.19 -5.15
N VAL A 153 0.90 -17.63 -6.24
CA VAL A 153 1.73 -17.04 -7.32
C VAL A 153 2.53 -15.85 -6.81
N LEU A 154 1.93 -14.95 -6.02
CA LEU A 154 2.63 -13.80 -5.44
C LEU A 154 3.70 -14.23 -4.44
N GLU A 155 3.38 -15.23 -3.62
CA GLU A 155 4.33 -15.84 -2.70
C GLU A 155 5.53 -16.43 -3.44
N ASP A 156 5.31 -17.19 -4.52
CA ASP A 156 6.40 -17.75 -5.33
C ASP A 156 7.18 -16.66 -6.07
N ALA A 157 6.54 -15.56 -6.47
CA ALA A 157 7.23 -14.41 -7.05
C ALA A 157 8.22 -13.77 -6.07
N LEU A 158 7.92 -13.80 -4.76
CA LEU A 158 8.83 -13.36 -3.71
C LEU A 158 9.88 -14.39 -3.35
N LYS A 159 9.55 -15.67 -3.36
CA LYS A 159 10.50 -16.72 -2.96
C LYS A 159 11.52 -17.04 -4.03
N ASP A 160 11.15 -16.97 -5.31
CA ASP A 160 11.95 -17.48 -6.40
C ASP A 160 12.16 -16.39 -7.47
N GLU A 161 13.36 -15.79 -7.48
CA GLU A 161 13.69 -14.77 -8.49
C GLU A 161 13.65 -15.31 -9.92
N THR A 162 13.92 -16.60 -10.12
CA THR A 162 13.86 -17.21 -11.45
C THR A 162 12.41 -17.27 -11.92
N PHE A 163 11.50 -17.71 -11.04
CA PHE A 163 10.07 -17.66 -11.31
C PHE A 163 9.58 -16.24 -11.58
N ALA A 164 9.98 -15.26 -10.76
CA ALA A 164 9.58 -13.87 -10.95
C ALA A 164 10.03 -13.33 -12.33
N ARG A 165 11.28 -13.60 -12.71
CA ARG A 165 11.83 -13.19 -14.03
C ARG A 165 11.16 -13.93 -15.19
N SER A 166 10.87 -15.22 -15.05
CA SER A 166 10.23 -16.01 -16.12
C SER A 166 8.78 -15.60 -16.34
N SER A 167 8.05 -15.35 -15.25
CA SER A 167 6.60 -15.13 -15.25
C SER A 167 6.22 -13.67 -15.52
N PHE A 168 6.96 -12.71 -14.96
CA PHE A 168 6.64 -11.27 -15.06
C PHE A 168 7.62 -10.49 -15.93
N GLY A 169 8.72 -11.12 -16.38
CA GLY A 169 9.66 -10.52 -17.31
C GLY A 169 10.24 -9.20 -16.80
N LYS A 170 9.95 -8.11 -17.53
CA LYS A 170 10.43 -6.76 -17.19
C LYS A 170 9.75 -6.17 -15.94
N PHE A 171 8.58 -6.68 -15.57
CA PHE A 171 7.79 -6.22 -14.42
C PHE A 171 8.05 -7.03 -13.14
N GLN A 172 9.12 -7.84 -13.10
CA GLN A 172 9.40 -8.74 -11.99
C GLN A 172 9.63 -8.00 -10.66
N ALA A 173 10.20 -6.79 -10.68
CA ALA A 173 10.45 -6.02 -9.46
C ALA A 173 9.14 -5.47 -8.90
N GLU A 174 8.28 -4.95 -9.77
CA GLU A 174 6.95 -4.45 -9.44
C GLU A 174 6.04 -5.58 -8.94
N ALA A 175 6.10 -6.75 -9.58
CA ALA A 175 5.38 -7.93 -9.14
C ALA A 175 5.77 -8.33 -7.71
N ARG A 176 7.08 -8.34 -7.38
CA ARG A 176 7.57 -8.58 -6.01
C ARG A 176 7.12 -7.50 -5.02
N TYR A 177 7.20 -6.23 -5.41
CA TYR A 177 6.72 -5.12 -4.58
C TYR A 177 5.23 -5.21 -4.25
N PHE A 178 4.39 -5.58 -5.22
CA PHE A 178 2.96 -5.78 -4.96
C PHE A 178 2.68 -7.09 -4.24
N ALA A 179 3.46 -8.14 -4.50
CA ALA A 179 3.38 -9.37 -3.75
C ALA A 179 3.63 -9.12 -2.26
N SER A 180 4.67 -8.35 -1.90
CA SER A 180 4.97 -8.05 -0.49
C SER A 180 3.81 -7.32 0.18
N GLN A 181 3.22 -6.32 -0.47
CA GLN A 181 2.02 -5.63 0.04
C GLN A 181 0.81 -6.54 0.16
N ALA A 182 0.56 -7.43 -0.81
CA ALA A 182 -0.55 -8.37 -0.76
C ALA A 182 -0.40 -9.35 0.41
N LEU A 183 0.80 -9.91 0.61
CA LEU A 183 1.09 -10.80 1.74
C LEU A 183 0.98 -10.06 3.08
N GLN A 184 1.40 -8.79 3.13
CA GLN A 184 1.21 -7.94 4.31
C GLN A 184 -0.26 -7.71 4.63
N LYS A 185 -1.08 -7.49 3.59
CA LYS A 185 -2.52 -7.32 3.75
C LYS A 185 -3.17 -8.62 4.24
N ALA A 186 -2.79 -9.77 3.69
CA ALA A 186 -3.22 -11.09 4.16
C ALA A 186 -2.87 -11.27 5.66
N ALA A 187 -1.63 -10.96 6.04
CA ALA A 187 -1.18 -11.08 7.43
C ALA A 187 -1.97 -10.19 8.40
N ARG A 188 -2.37 -8.98 7.98
CA ARG A 188 -3.24 -8.10 8.79
C ARG A 188 -4.68 -8.61 8.89
N ALA A 189 -5.13 -9.39 7.91
CA ALA A 189 -6.42 -10.07 7.93
C ALA A 189 -6.40 -11.38 8.74
N GLY A 190 -5.24 -11.76 9.30
CA GLY A 190 -5.07 -12.95 10.13
C GLY A 190 -4.45 -14.15 9.42
N ASP A 191 -4.15 -14.05 8.13
CA ASP A 191 -3.46 -15.09 7.35
C ASP A 191 -1.99 -14.69 7.10
N ASP A 192 -1.14 -14.90 8.10
CA ASP A 192 0.27 -14.52 8.06
C ASP A 192 1.20 -15.62 7.50
N GLU A 193 0.68 -16.83 7.30
CA GLU A 193 1.47 -17.98 6.89
C GLU A 193 2.20 -17.77 5.55
N PRO A 194 1.55 -17.24 4.48
CA PRO A 194 2.24 -16.96 3.22
C PRO A 194 3.38 -15.96 3.38
N LEU A 195 3.19 -14.95 4.23
CA LEU A 195 4.21 -13.94 4.51
C LEU A 195 5.39 -14.58 5.25
N LEU A 196 5.13 -15.37 6.29
CA LEU A 196 6.17 -16.06 7.07
C LEU A 196 6.98 -17.01 6.18
N ARG A 197 6.32 -17.80 5.32
CA ARG A 197 7.00 -18.69 4.37
C ARG A 197 7.86 -17.92 3.38
N ALA A 198 7.43 -16.73 2.94
CA ALA A 198 8.24 -15.86 2.09
C ALA A 198 9.48 -15.35 2.85
N VAL A 199 9.30 -14.75 4.04
CA VAL A 199 10.42 -14.28 4.89
C VAL A 199 11.43 -15.38 5.14
N ASN A 200 10.96 -16.57 5.54
CA ASN A 200 11.80 -17.74 5.81
C ASN A 200 12.60 -18.19 4.60
N ALA A 201 12.01 -18.17 3.40
CA ALA A 201 12.70 -18.54 2.17
C ALA A 201 13.84 -17.56 1.86
N ILE A 202 13.59 -16.24 1.94
CA ILE A 202 14.64 -15.23 1.72
C ILE A 202 15.73 -15.33 2.80
N GLY A 203 15.34 -15.53 4.07
CA GLY A 203 16.27 -15.72 5.18
C GLY A 203 17.24 -16.88 4.95
N ARG A 204 16.73 -18.03 4.48
CA ARG A 204 17.57 -19.18 4.13
C ARG A 204 18.50 -18.93 2.94
N GLU A 205 18.06 -18.17 1.94
CA GLU A 205 18.95 -17.76 0.83
C GLU A 205 20.08 -16.85 1.31
N ALA A 206 19.87 -16.10 2.39
CA ALA A 206 20.76 -15.05 2.83
C ALA A 206 22.13 -15.54 3.33
N HIS A 207 22.29 -16.83 3.64
CA HIS A 207 23.61 -17.43 3.93
C HIS A 207 24.58 -17.31 2.75
N ALA A 208 24.07 -17.36 1.52
CA ALA A 208 24.88 -17.17 0.32
C ALA A 208 25.11 -15.69 -0.03
N GLY A 209 24.56 -14.77 0.78
CA GLY A 209 24.48 -13.35 0.51
C GLY A 209 23.23 -12.99 -0.31
N LEU A 210 22.70 -11.79 -0.06
CA LEU A 210 21.55 -11.25 -0.77
C LEU A 210 21.95 -10.12 -1.72
N SER A 211 21.30 -10.06 -2.89
CA SER A 211 21.35 -8.88 -3.75
C SER A 211 20.60 -7.72 -3.08
N GLU A 212 20.86 -6.47 -3.49
CA GLU A 212 20.18 -5.29 -2.93
C GLU A 212 18.64 -5.36 -3.08
N GLY A 213 18.15 -5.90 -4.20
CA GLY A 213 16.71 -6.13 -4.38
C GLY A 213 16.15 -7.14 -3.38
N ARG A 214 16.89 -8.22 -3.09
CA ARG A 214 16.49 -9.22 -2.09
C ARG A 214 16.55 -8.69 -0.66
N LYS A 215 17.51 -7.83 -0.35
CA LYS A 215 17.58 -7.13 0.93
C LYS A 215 16.33 -6.26 1.14
N GLN A 216 15.93 -5.52 0.11
CA GLN A 216 14.71 -4.73 0.14
C GLN A 216 13.45 -5.60 0.28
N ASP A 217 13.36 -6.72 -0.44
CA ASP A 217 12.26 -7.68 -0.29
C ASP A 217 12.15 -8.18 1.17
N LEU A 218 13.29 -8.57 1.77
CA LEU A 218 13.36 -9.05 3.15
C LEU A 218 12.96 -7.96 4.15
N GLU A 219 13.47 -6.74 3.98
CA GLU A 219 13.15 -5.58 4.82
C GLU A 219 11.64 -5.30 4.84
N GLU A 220 11.03 -5.22 3.65
CA GLU A 220 9.59 -4.94 3.51
C GLU A 220 8.73 -6.06 4.10
N LEU A 221 9.12 -7.32 3.91
CA LEU A 221 8.38 -8.45 4.47
C LEU A 221 8.47 -8.50 6.00
N LEU A 222 9.65 -8.27 6.58
CA LEU A 222 9.84 -8.23 8.04
C LEU A 222 9.11 -7.05 8.69
N LEU A 223 9.21 -5.88 8.07
CA LEU A 223 8.47 -4.68 8.49
C LEU A 223 6.97 -4.95 8.44
N GLY A 224 6.52 -5.59 7.37
CA GLY A 224 5.16 -6.04 7.16
C GLY A 224 4.63 -6.99 8.21
N TRP A 225 5.40 -8.05 8.48
CA TRP A 225 5.15 -9.03 9.54
C TRP A 225 5.02 -8.35 10.91
N ALA A 226 6.04 -7.60 11.32
CA ALA A 226 6.03 -6.98 12.64
C ALA A 226 4.90 -5.94 12.79
N ARG A 227 4.49 -5.30 11.68
CA ARG A 227 3.33 -4.41 11.65
C ARG A 227 2.00 -5.13 11.79
N SER A 228 1.86 -6.37 11.31
CA SER A 228 0.61 -7.13 11.46
C SER A 228 0.40 -7.67 12.89
N LYS A 229 1.47 -7.75 13.69
CA LYS A 229 1.40 -8.20 15.09
C LYS A 229 0.98 -7.10 16.05
N SER A 230 0.25 -7.49 17.09
CA SER A 230 -0.10 -6.62 18.21
C SER A 230 1.12 -6.45 19.15
N PRO A 231 1.16 -5.40 19.98
CA PRO A 231 2.21 -5.27 21.00
C PRO A 231 2.33 -6.49 21.92
N GLU A 232 1.20 -7.09 22.31
CA GLU A 232 1.12 -8.21 23.25
C GLU A 232 1.77 -9.48 22.69
N PHE A 233 1.72 -9.67 21.36
CA PHE A 233 2.43 -10.76 20.68
C PHE A 233 3.93 -10.74 21.00
N PHE A 234 4.51 -9.56 21.16
CA PHE A 234 5.93 -9.39 21.45
C PHE A 234 6.26 -9.45 22.93
N GLU A 235 5.31 -9.53 23.85
CA GLU A 235 5.61 -9.63 25.28
C GLU A 235 6.25 -10.97 25.61
N ASN A 236 5.74 -12.06 25.00
CA ASN A 236 6.20 -13.43 25.17
C ASN A 236 6.31 -14.14 23.82
N PRO A 237 7.28 -13.75 22.95
CA PRO A 237 7.43 -14.38 21.66
C PRO A 237 7.85 -15.85 21.84
N SER A 238 7.37 -16.72 20.96
CA SER A 238 7.81 -18.11 20.93
C SER A 238 9.33 -18.19 20.68
N SER A 239 10.01 -19.13 21.32
CA SER A 239 11.47 -19.28 21.22
C SER A 239 11.94 -19.71 19.83
N ASP A 240 11.07 -20.32 19.04
CA ASP A 240 11.31 -20.72 17.65
C ASP A 240 11.03 -19.61 16.64
N LEU A 241 10.55 -18.44 17.08
CA LEU A 241 10.15 -17.36 16.18
C LEU A 241 11.30 -16.85 15.29
N PRO A 242 12.54 -16.63 15.79
CA PRO A 242 13.65 -16.22 14.93
C PRO A 242 13.91 -17.25 13.83
N ALA A 243 13.94 -18.54 14.18
CA ALA A 243 14.13 -19.62 13.21
C ALA A 243 12.97 -19.71 12.20
N THR A 244 11.74 -19.45 12.64
CA THR A 244 10.55 -19.37 11.76
C THR A 244 10.71 -18.23 10.75
N LEU A 245 11.29 -17.10 11.15
CA LEU A 245 11.63 -15.99 10.26
C LEU A 245 12.90 -16.24 9.42
N GLY A 246 13.51 -17.42 9.52
CA GLY A 246 14.76 -17.75 8.82
C GLY A 246 15.96 -16.96 9.35
N PHE A 247 15.90 -16.45 10.57
CA PHE A 247 17.01 -15.80 11.23
C PHE A 247 17.87 -16.81 11.99
N ASP A 248 19.19 -16.69 11.84
CA ASP A 248 20.18 -17.28 12.74
C ASP A 248 21.44 -16.40 12.84
N GLN A 249 22.30 -16.72 13.81
CA GLN A 249 23.51 -15.95 14.08
C GLN A 249 24.61 -16.08 13.02
N THR A 250 24.57 -17.14 12.20
CA THR A 250 25.56 -17.38 11.15
C THR A 250 25.30 -16.56 9.88
N LEU A 251 24.14 -15.91 9.78
CA LEU A 251 23.83 -14.97 8.70
C LEU A 251 24.86 -13.84 8.60
N PRO A 252 25.11 -13.29 7.38
CA PRO A 252 25.94 -12.11 7.20
C PRO A 252 25.51 -10.93 8.08
N ALA A 253 26.47 -10.12 8.54
CA ALA A 253 26.21 -9.05 9.50
C ALA A 253 25.20 -8.00 8.98
N ASP A 254 25.30 -7.66 7.70
CA ASP A 254 24.37 -6.73 7.04
C ASP A 254 22.95 -7.30 6.96
N VAL A 255 22.80 -8.60 6.70
CA VAL A 255 21.51 -9.29 6.74
C VAL A 255 20.93 -9.31 8.16
N ARG A 256 21.74 -9.63 9.18
CA ARG A 256 21.28 -9.59 10.58
C ARG A 256 20.79 -8.20 10.98
N SER A 257 21.42 -7.13 10.48
CA SER A 257 20.95 -5.76 10.69
C SER A 257 19.56 -5.54 10.09
N ILE A 258 19.25 -6.06 8.90
CA ILE A 258 17.90 -5.95 8.31
C ILE A 258 16.84 -6.52 9.26
N TYR A 259 17.08 -7.71 9.84
CA TYR A 259 16.16 -8.28 10.83
C TYR A 259 15.91 -7.36 12.02
N LYS A 260 16.98 -6.84 12.63
CA LYS A 260 16.90 -5.96 13.79
C LYS A 260 16.22 -4.65 13.45
N ASP A 261 16.66 -4.00 12.37
CA ASP A 261 16.20 -2.68 11.96
C ASP A 261 14.75 -2.70 11.51
N SER A 262 14.32 -3.67 10.69
CA SER A 262 12.94 -3.76 10.23
C SER A 262 11.95 -3.97 11.38
N VAL A 263 12.28 -4.86 12.32
CA VAL A 263 11.43 -5.14 13.48
C VAL A 263 11.44 -3.94 14.44
N TYR A 264 12.60 -3.34 14.70
CA TYR A 264 12.69 -2.10 15.48
C TYR A 264 11.82 -1.00 14.88
N MET A 265 11.93 -0.76 13.56
CA MET A 265 11.20 0.26 12.83
C MET A 265 9.67 0.03 12.85
N ALA A 266 9.23 -1.22 12.88
CA ALA A 266 7.82 -1.55 13.05
C ALA A 266 7.31 -1.24 14.47
N LEU A 267 8.16 -1.44 15.48
CA LEU A 267 7.78 -1.41 16.90
C LEU A 267 7.91 -0.04 17.56
N TYR A 268 8.92 0.77 17.24
CA TYR A 268 9.18 1.99 18.02
C TYR A 268 7.98 2.96 18.05
N ARG A 269 7.19 3.01 16.96
CA ARG A 269 5.96 3.83 16.91
C ARG A 269 4.81 3.25 17.73
N LYS A 270 4.81 1.95 17.96
CA LYS A 270 3.76 1.22 18.69
C LYS A 270 4.01 1.18 20.19
N ILE A 271 5.26 0.93 20.60
CA ILE A 271 5.61 0.64 22.00
C ILE A 271 6.72 1.54 22.59
N GLY A 272 7.22 2.51 21.81
CA GLY A 272 8.31 3.39 22.21
C GLY A 272 9.69 2.80 21.90
N MET A 273 10.73 3.66 21.89
CA MET A 273 12.10 3.29 21.51
C MET A 273 12.71 2.23 22.42
N ASP A 274 12.69 2.45 23.75
CA ASP A 274 13.36 1.56 24.70
C ASP A 274 12.79 0.14 24.67
N ARG A 275 11.45 0.02 24.66
CA ARG A 275 10.78 -1.29 24.59
C ARG A 275 10.97 -1.97 23.23
N ALA A 276 10.99 -1.22 22.14
CA ALA A 276 11.30 -1.76 20.82
C ALA A 276 12.72 -2.34 20.77
N GLN A 277 13.71 -1.61 21.31
CA GLN A 277 15.09 -2.08 21.37
C GLN A 277 15.21 -3.36 22.22
N GLN A 278 14.63 -3.37 23.43
CA GLN A 278 14.61 -4.57 24.30
C GLN A 278 13.95 -5.77 23.61
N THR A 279 12.87 -5.54 22.86
CA THR A 279 12.18 -6.61 22.11
C THR A 279 13.08 -7.19 21.03
N VAL A 280 13.74 -6.34 20.25
CA VAL A 280 14.65 -6.73 19.17
C VAL A 280 15.86 -7.48 19.73
N ASP A 281 16.47 -6.99 20.80
CA ASP A 281 17.63 -7.63 21.43
C ASP A 281 17.28 -9.02 21.98
N ARG A 282 16.07 -9.17 22.53
CA ARG A 282 15.56 -10.47 23.00
C ARG A 282 15.24 -11.43 21.86
N LEU A 283 14.73 -10.95 20.73
CA LEU A 283 14.40 -11.80 19.58
C LEU A 283 15.65 -12.24 18.81
N PHE A 284 16.64 -11.35 18.66
CA PHE A 284 17.77 -11.56 17.76
C PHE A 284 19.10 -11.48 18.53
N VAL A 285 19.15 -12.16 19.68
CA VAL A 285 20.28 -12.23 20.61
C VAL A 285 21.56 -12.64 19.89
N THR A 286 22.48 -11.69 19.75
CA THR A 286 23.86 -11.87 19.26
C THR A 286 24.66 -12.86 20.08
#